data_AF-A0A4U9CWQ7-F1
#
_entry.id   AF-A0A4U9CWQ7-F1
#
_cell.length_a   1.000
_cell.length_b   1.000
_cell.length_c   1.000
_cell.angle_alpha   90.00
_cell.angle_beta   90.00
_cell.angle_gamma   90.00
#
_symmetry.space_group_name_H-M   'P 1'
#
loop_
_entity.id
_entity.type
_entity.pdbx_description
1 polymer ?
#
loop_
_entity_poly.entity_id
_entity_poly.type
_entity_poly.pdbx_seq_one_letter_code
_entity_poly.pdbx_strand_id
1 'polypeptide(L)'
;MPALTWGKLKNGVIPVAGKFNHAFVDGLHASRFFAAIESGFADPDALWRPAALKYWPAGCRKCSSPRSAQPHLQHPPPAGE
;
A
#
# COMPACT_ATOMS: atom_id res chain seq x y z
N MET A 1 -16.66 -5.85 18.21
CA MET A 1 -15.75 -5.22 17.23
C MET A 1 -14.55 -4.66 17.94
N PRO A 2 -13.32 -4.84 17.41
CA PRO A 2 -12.17 -4.05 17.85
C PRO A 2 -12.39 -2.58 17.47
N ALA A 3 -12.02 -1.66 18.36
CA ALA A 3 -12.08 -0.23 18.09
C ALA A 3 -10.68 0.37 18.21
N LEU A 4 -10.24 1.07 17.16
CA LEU A 4 -8.99 1.81 17.14
C LEU A 4 -9.29 3.30 17.27
N THR A 5 -8.60 3.97 18.18
CA THR A 5 -8.67 5.42 18.32
C THR A 5 -7.28 6.01 18.25
N TRP A 6 -7.15 7.20 17.65
CA TRP A 6 -5.91 7.95 17.60
C TRP A 6 -6.17 9.40 18.01
N GLY A 7 -5.20 9.99 18.69
CA GLY A 7 -5.22 11.39 19.04
C GLY A 7 -4.57 12.27 17.96
N LYS A 8 -4.47 13.56 18.28
CA LYS A 8 -3.83 14.54 17.42
C LYS A 8 -2.32 14.31 17.35
N LEU A 9 -1.76 14.41 16.14
CA LEU A 9 -0.31 14.45 15.93
C LEU A 9 0.28 15.65 16.68
N LYS A 10 1.21 15.39 17.59
CA LYS A 10 1.96 16.41 18.34
C LYS A 10 3.42 16.00 18.37
N ASN A 11 4.32 16.89 17.96
CA ASN A 11 5.78 16.65 17.95
C ASN A 11 6.20 15.38 17.21
N GLY A 12 5.55 15.05 16.09
CA GLY A 12 5.85 13.83 15.34
C GLY A 12 5.31 12.54 15.95
N VAL A 13 4.57 12.62 17.07
CA VAL A 13 3.99 11.45 17.76
C VAL A 13 2.47 11.46 17.65
N ILE A 14 1.90 10.31 17.28
CA ILE A 14 0.46 10.06 17.28
C ILE A 14 0.15 9.08 18.41
N PRO A 15 -0.61 9.47 19.44
CA PRO A 15 -1.04 8.53 20.45
C PRO A 15 -2.13 7.62 19.85
N VAL A 16 -1.92 6.30 19.91
CA VAL A 16 -2.85 5.29 19.42
C VAL A 16 -3.33 4.44 20.59
N ALA A 17 -4.63 4.16 20.65
CA ALA A 17 -5.23 3.29 21.64
C ALA A 17 -6.20 2.32 20.95
N GLY A 18 -6.35 1.14 21.53
CA GLY A 18 -7.20 0.08 20.98
C GLY A 18 -8.05 -0.54 22.08
N LYS A 19 -9.34 -0.76 21.79
CA LYS A 19 -10.24 -1.56 22.61
C LYS A 19 -10.45 -2.90 21.91
N PHE A 20 -9.99 -3.96 22.57
CA PHE A 20 -10.14 -5.34 22.10
C PHE A 20 -11.03 -6.12 23.06
N ASN A 21 -11.73 -7.12 22.54
CA ASN A 21 -12.42 -8.09 23.38
C ASN A 21 -11.44 -9.23 23.67
N HIS A 22 -11.10 -9.39 24.95
CA HIS A 22 -10.12 -10.39 25.41
C HIS A 22 -10.55 -11.85 25.21
N ALA A 23 -11.83 -12.10 24.91
CA ALA A 23 -12.27 -13.43 24.49
C ALA A 23 -11.69 -13.86 23.12
N PHE A 24 -11.22 -12.91 22.30
CA PHE A 24 -10.74 -13.16 20.94
C PHE A 24 -9.30 -12.70 20.70
N VAL A 25 -8.79 -11.78 21.52
CA VAL A 25 -7.47 -11.16 21.34
C VAL A 25 -6.74 -11.18 22.66
N ASP A 26 -5.61 -11.86 22.70
CA ASP A 26 -4.70 -11.87 23.83
C ASP A 26 -3.70 -10.70 23.75
N GLY A 27 -2.89 -10.55 24.80
CA GLY A 27 -1.89 -9.49 24.88
C GLY A 27 -0.88 -9.55 23.73
N LEU A 28 -0.46 -10.76 23.31
CA LEU A 28 0.51 -10.93 22.23
C LEU A 28 -0.05 -10.48 20.89
N HIS A 29 -1.28 -10.87 20.54
CA HIS A 29 -1.93 -10.41 19.32
C HIS A 29 -2.12 -8.90 19.33
N ALA A 30 -2.54 -8.32 20.46
CA ALA A 30 -2.67 -6.87 20.59
C ALA A 30 -1.32 -6.16 20.37
N SER A 31 -0.23 -6.65 20.98
CA SER A 31 1.11 -6.09 20.77
C SER A 31 1.58 -6.19 19.32
N ARG A 32 1.35 -7.33 18.66
CA ARG A 32 1.71 -7.52 17.24
C ARG A 32 0.91 -6.59 16.33
N PHE A 33 -0.36 -6.38 16.64
CA PHE A 33 -1.21 -5.43 15.94
C PHE A 33 -0.67 -4.00 16.06
N PHE A 34 -0.29 -3.55 17.26
CA PHE A 34 0.30 -2.21 17.44
C PHE A 34 1.65 -2.06 16.73
N ALA A 35 2.50 -3.09 16.72
CA ALA A 35 3.76 -3.06 15.98
C ALA A 35 3.55 -2.92 14.46
N ALA A 36 2.53 -3.60 13.91
CA ALA A 36 2.16 -3.45 12.51
C ALA A 36 1.65 -2.04 12.20
N ILE A 37 0.83 -1.46 13.09
CA ILE A 37 0.40 -0.06 13.00
C ILE A 37 1.60 0.88 12.97
N GLU A 38 2.50 0.75 13.94
CA GLU A 38 3.70 1.60 14.03
C GLU A 38 4.54 1.54 12.76
N SER A 39 4.75 0.34 12.20
CA SER A 39 5.46 0.17 10.92
C SER A 39 4.77 0.89 9.74
N GLY A 40 3.43 0.89 9.71
CA GLY A 40 2.66 1.55 8.66
C GLY A 40 2.66 3.08 8.79
N PHE A 41 2.69 3.60 10.02
CA PHE A 41 2.82 5.04 10.28
C PHE A 41 4.25 5.55 10.05
N ALA A 42 5.27 4.70 10.19
CA ALA A 42 6.67 5.07 9.93
C ALA A 42 6.98 5.21 8.42
N ASP A 43 6.28 4.47 7.56
CA ASP A 43 6.40 4.55 6.10
C ASP A 43 5.01 4.59 5.45
N PRO A 44 4.32 5.75 5.46
CA PRO A 44 2.97 5.86 4.92
C PRO A 44 2.91 5.63 3.40
N ASP A 45 3.98 5.93 2.67
CA ASP A 45 4.05 5.73 1.22
C ASP A 45 4.01 4.23 0.86
N ALA A 46 4.50 3.36 1.74
CA ALA A 46 4.37 1.91 1.56
C ALA A 46 2.92 1.39 1.58
N LEU A 47 1.96 2.14 2.16
CA LEU A 47 0.54 1.78 2.13
C LEU A 47 -0.08 1.97 0.73
N TRP A 48 0.46 2.89 -0.06
CA TRP A 48 -0.02 3.18 -1.43
C TRP A 48 0.64 2.30 -2.50
N ARG A 49 1.66 1.51 -2.14
CA ARG A 49 2.29 0.58 -3.08
C ARG A 49 1.27 -0.49 -3.50
N PRO A 50 1.17 -0.82 -4.79
CA PRO A 50 0.25 -1.84 -5.26
C PRO A 50 0.47 -3.15 -4.48
N ALA A 51 -0.61 -3.70 -3.92
CA ALA A 51 -0.60 -4.97 -3.20
C ALA A 51 0.06 -6.10 -4.01
N ALA A 52 0.06 -5.99 -5.35
CA ALA A 52 0.76 -6.89 -6.27
C ALA A 52 2.26 -7.06 -6.01
N LEU A 53 2.94 -6.12 -5.35
CA LEU A 53 4.36 -6.27 -4.99
C LEU A 53 4.59 -6.91 -3.62
N LYS A 54 3.56 -7.05 -2.77
CA LYS A 54 3.70 -7.55 -1.39
C LYS A 54 3.46 -9.06 -1.26
N TYR A 55 2.74 -9.66 -2.22
CA TYR A 55 2.38 -11.09 -2.21
C TYR A 55 2.83 -11.85 -3.47
N TRP A 56 3.48 -11.19 -4.43
CA TRP A 56 4.03 -11.89 -5.59
C TRP A 56 5.39 -12.49 -5.21
N PRO A 57 5.55 -13.82 -5.19
CA PRO A 57 6.86 -14.40 -4.99
C PRO A 57 7.76 -13.90 -6.12
N ALA A 58 8.96 -13.44 -5.76
CA ALA A 58 10.02 -12.99 -6.66
C ALA A 58 10.59 -14.15 -7.52
N GLY A 59 9.72 -14.90 -8.19
CA GLY A 59 10.03 -16.15 -8.89
C GLY A 59 9.57 -16.22 -10.34
N CYS A 60 8.65 -15.38 -10.83
CA CYS A 60 8.30 -15.36 -12.24
C CYS A 60 9.20 -14.41 -13.03
N ARG A 61 10.40 -14.90 -13.38
CA ARG A 61 11.19 -14.38 -14.49
C ARG A 61 10.61 -14.91 -15.80
N LYS A 62 10.41 -13.98 -16.76
CA LYS A 62 9.83 -14.12 -18.12
C LYS A 62 8.31 -13.88 -18.11
N CYS A 63 7.78 -12.91 -18.85
CA CYS A 63 8.10 -12.58 -20.23
C CYS A 63 8.17 -11.07 -20.54
N SER A 64 9.21 -10.71 -21.30
CA SER A 64 9.28 -9.68 -22.35
C SER A 64 8.92 -8.21 -22.03
N SER A 65 10.00 -7.46 -21.86
CA SER A 65 10.32 -6.06 -22.23
C SER A 65 9.35 -5.22 -23.10
N PRO A 66 9.50 -3.88 -23.02
CA PRO A 66 8.50 -2.88 -23.35
C PRO A 66 8.56 -2.41 -24.81
N ARG A 67 7.41 -2.01 -25.37
CA ARG A 67 7.35 -1.05 -26.49
C ARG A 67 6.63 0.17 -25.96
N SER A 68 7.40 1.06 -25.34
CA SER A 68 7.78 2.36 -25.90
C SER A 68 6.56 3.20 -26.26
N ALA A 69 6.42 4.29 -25.51
CA ALA A 69 5.66 5.47 -25.87
C ALA A 69 5.80 5.81 -27.36
N GLN A 70 4.72 6.32 -27.97
CA GLN A 70 4.72 7.66 -28.56
C GLN A 70 3.29 8.18 -28.78
N PRO A 71 3.04 9.48 -28.52
CA PRO A 71 1.86 10.22 -28.95
C PRO A 71 2.15 10.91 -30.29
N HIS A 72 1.40 10.61 -31.35
CA HIS A 72 1.28 11.54 -32.49
C HIS A 72 0.09 11.18 -33.38
N LEU A 73 -0.96 12.00 -33.35
CA LEU A 73 -1.96 12.05 -34.41
C LEU A 73 -1.37 12.90 -35.54
N GLN A 74 -1.02 12.31 -36.68
CA GLN A 74 -0.65 13.03 -37.90
C GLN A 74 -1.28 12.31 -39.10
N HIS A 75 -2.04 13.08 -39.88
CA HIS A 75 -2.78 12.67 -41.08
C HIS A 75 -1.87 12.04 -42.17
N PRO A 76 -2.41 11.15 -43.03
CA PRO A 76 -1.81 10.87 -44.33
C PRO A 76 -2.33 11.80 -45.47
N PRO A 77 -1.51 12.07 -46.51
CA PRO A 77 -1.78 12.94 -47.67
C PRO A 77 -2.62 12.24 -48.79
N PRO A 78 -3.03 12.95 -49.88
CA PRO A 78 -4.11 12.52 -50.76
C PRO A 78 -3.64 11.55 -51.87
N ALA A 79 -4.57 10.72 -52.35
CA ALA A 79 -4.42 9.94 -53.58
C ALA A 79 -5.45 10.43 -54.61
N GLY A 80 -4.98 10.85 -55.80
CA GLY A 80 -5.77 10.86 -57.04
C GLY A 80 -6.03 9.41 -57.49
N GLU A 81 -6.91 9.10 -58.43
CA GLU A 81 -7.52 9.84 -59.55
C GLU A 81 -9.03 10.01 -59.43
#